data_AF-A0A7L4QKE9-F1
#
_entry.id   AF-A0A7L4QKE9-F1
#
_cell.length_a   1.000
_cell.length_b   1.000
_cell.length_c   1.000
_cell.angle_alpha   90.00
_cell.angle_beta   90.00
_cell.angle_gamma   90.00
#
_symmetry.space_group_name_H-M   'P 1'
#
loop_
_entity.id
_entity.type
_entity.pdbx_description
1 polymer ?
#
loop_
_entity_poly.entity_id
_entity_poly.type
_entity_poly.pdbx_seq_one_letter_code
_entity_poly.pdbx_strand_id
1 'polypeptide(L)'
;MVHEESPDKNKESEVFEFDCPECGTHIAGAISKCPCCGVEFIIEEVEELRCPECGEPLLNEATACSKCGAEFEIFIPEESEAESELGTPESEVQAIESSEADGVEKIEEASAERSLKEEFPRLVAEVKPMLALAREFDVDTSQAKLLIDKAVSAGKQNDLELANGYVRECKESIESAIKARVEEDINDLDKLKQIAVKMNENPSPIEESRAMARRELDSGDLKGALTHTKDGMRRAEALTGKYVEAQNLVKELERLIDNSERFYIDTSDVRKMLEEAKAAGENGDYSMMGIMARKGREQMMALLPGEINEEMKRAKSALLDAKAEGKEVNVMVKLLKEAASALNREKYDEALEKLVEFRSELRHL
;
A
#
# COMPACT_ATOMS: atom_id res chain seq x y z
N MET A 1 20.51 -63.07 -14.80
CA MET A 1 19.78 -63.80 -13.73
C MET A 1 20.50 -63.46 -12.44
N VAL A 2 19.98 -62.70 -11.49
CA VAL A 2 18.61 -62.36 -11.12
C VAL A 2 18.72 -60.98 -10.44
N HIS A 3 18.08 -59.93 -10.98
CA HIS A 3 16.99 -59.20 -10.32
C HIS A 3 16.90 -59.35 -8.80
N GLU A 4 17.21 -58.28 -8.07
CA GLU A 4 16.43 -57.92 -6.88
C GLU A 4 16.14 -56.42 -6.95
N GLU A 5 14.91 -56.13 -7.33
CA GLU A 5 14.24 -54.85 -7.13
C GLU A 5 13.93 -54.67 -5.65
N SER A 6 14.02 -53.45 -5.15
CA SER A 6 13.18 -53.00 -4.03
C SER A 6 12.86 -51.51 -4.18
N PRO A 7 11.65 -51.10 -3.78
CA PRO A 7 10.89 -50.06 -4.46
C PRO A 7 10.68 -48.78 -3.63
N ASP A 8 10.47 -47.69 -4.38
CA ASP A 8 9.61 -46.54 -4.15
C ASP A 8 9.46 -45.87 -2.77
N LYS A 9 9.93 -44.62 -2.75
CA LYS A 9 9.18 -43.38 -2.44
C LYS A 9 8.53 -43.25 -1.05
N ASN A 10 9.30 -42.68 -0.12
CA ASN A 10 8.75 -41.68 0.79
C ASN A 10 8.57 -40.37 -0.01
N LYS A 11 7.39 -40.16 -0.58
CA LYS A 11 6.89 -38.80 -0.83
C LYS A 11 6.35 -38.31 0.50
N GLU A 12 7.16 -37.55 1.23
CA GLU A 12 6.65 -36.65 2.25
C GLU A 12 5.64 -35.74 1.53
N SER A 13 4.35 -35.96 1.80
CA SER A 13 3.30 -35.06 1.34
C SER A 13 3.44 -33.80 2.18
N GLU A 14 3.87 -32.70 1.57
CA GLU A 14 3.86 -31.40 2.21
C GLU A 14 2.44 -31.14 2.72
N VAL A 15 2.29 -31.12 4.04
CA VAL A 15 1.02 -30.82 4.69
C VAL A 15 0.81 -29.31 4.51
N PHE A 16 -0.02 -28.95 3.54
CA PHE A 16 -0.37 -27.55 3.27
C PHE A 16 -1.27 -27.03 4.40
N GLU A 17 -0.82 -25.98 5.09
CA GLU A 17 -1.55 -25.31 6.17
C GLU A 17 -1.94 -23.90 5.72
N PHE A 18 -3.22 -23.53 5.85
CA PHE A 18 -3.71 -22.20 5.48
C PHE A 18 -4.93 -21.80 6.31
N ASP A 19 -5.19 -20.49 6.40
CA ASP A 19 -6.37 -19.96 7.08
C ASP A 19 -7.49 -19.69 6.09
N CYS A 20 -8.72 -20.09 6.44
CA CYS A 20 -9.89 -19.80 5.61
C CYS A 20 -10.11 -18.27 5.51
N PRO A 21 -10.14 -17.67 4.29
CA PRO A 21 -10.22 -16.22 4.12
C PRO A 21 -11.53 -15.61 4.64
N GLU A 22 -12.62 -16.40 4.66
CA GLU A 22 -13.94 -15.92 5.10
C GLU A 22 -14.13 -15.93 6.63
N CYS A 23 -13.49 -16.85 7.36
CA CYS A 23 -13.77 -17.05 8.79
C CYS A 23 -12.54 -17.18 9.69
N GLY A 24 -11.33 -17.17 9.12
CA GLY A 24 -10.07 -17.29 9.86
C GLY A 24 -9.84 -18.65 10.53
N THR A 25 -10.60 -19.68 10.16
CA THR A 25 -10.39 -21.04 10.70
C THR A 25 -9.15 -21.65 10.06
N HIS A 26 -8.23 -22.14 10.89
CA HIS A 26 -7.01 -22.81 10.46
C HIS A 26 -7.31 -24.20 9.88
N ILE A 27 -6.78 -24.45 8.70
CA ILE A 27 -7.01 -25.67 7.92
C ILE A 27 -5.67 -26.35 7.65
N ALA A 28 -5.59 -27.63 7.98
CA ALA A 28 -4.43 -28.46 7.70
C ALA A 28 -4.80 -29.60 6.74
N GLY A 29 -4.08 -29.70 5.62
CA GLY A 29 -4.25 -30.73 4.60
C GLY A 29 -5.17 -30.34 3.43
N ALA A 30 -5.32 -31.27 2.48
CA ALA A 30 -6.09 -31.04 1.26
C ALA A 30 -7.60 -31.24 1.50
N ILE A 31 -8.29 -30.19 1.97
CA ILE A 31 -9.75 -30.14 2.00
C ILE A 31 -10.27 -29.13 0.99
N SER A 32 -11.35 -29.47 0.27
CA SER A 32 -11.96 -28.63 -0.76
C SER A 32 -13.04 -27.68 -0.24
N LYS A 33 -13.41 -27.78 1.05
CA LYS A 33 -14.37 -26.90 1.71
C LYS A 33 -13.97 -26.59 3.14
N CYS A 34 -14.21 -25.36 3.58
CA CYS A 34 -14.00 -25.00 4.97
C CYS A 34 -14.99 -25.76 5.89
N PRO A 35 -14.52 -26.44 6.95
CA PRO A 35 -15.40 -27.13 7.90
C PRO A 35 -16.20 -26.18 8.79
N CYS A 36 -15.81 -24.90 8.87
CA CYS A 36 -16.48 -23.90 9.69
C CYS A 36 -17.56 -23.13 8.92
N CYS A 37 -17.26 -22.58 7.74
CA CYS A 37 -18.21 -21.73 6.99
C CYS A 37 -18.71 -22.35 5.67
N GLY A 38 -18.15 -23.48 5.23
CA GLY A 38 -18.59 -24.18 4.02
C GLY A 38 -18.14 -23.57 2.69
N VAL A 39 -17.29 -22.52 2.69
CA VAL A 39 -16.72 -21.95 1.46
C VAL A 39 -15.89 -23.01 0.72
N GLU A 40 -16.08 -23.11 -0.59
CA GLU A 40 -15.33 -24.00 -1.48
C GLU A 40 -13.98 -23.38 -1.85
N PHE A 41 -12.91 -24.16 -1.74
CA PHE A 41 -11.57 -23.76 -2.17
C PHE A 41 -11.36 -24.24 -3.61
N ILE A 42 -11.17 -23.29 -4.52
CA ILE A 42 -10.68 -23.57 -5.87
C ILE A 42 -9.16 -23.53 -5.77
N ILE A 43 -8.55 -24.71 -5.60
CA ILE A 43 -7.09 -24.86 -5.63
C ILE A 43 -6.73 -25.09 -7.09
N GLU A 44 -6.43 -24.02 -7.82
CA GLU A 44 -5.79 -24.12 -9.12
C GLU A 44 -4.37 -24.63 -8.90
N GLU A 45 -4.06 -25.83 -9.41
CA GLU A 45 -2.69 -26.33 -9.45
C GLU A 45 -1.88 -25.41 -10.39
N VAL A 46 -1.13 -24.49 -9.80
CA VAL A 46 -0.23 -23.61 -10.54
C VAL A 46 0.95 -24.46 -11.01
N GLU A 47 0.94 -24.85 -12.28
CA GLU A 47 2.07 -25.56 -12.89
C GLU A 47 3.34 -24.70 -12.80
N GLU A 48 4.36 -25.20 -12.09
CA GLU A 48 5.66 -24.54 -11.98
C GLU A 48 6.32 -24.43 -13.37
N LEU A 49 6.33 -23.23 -13.94
CA LEU A 49 7.02 -22.93 -15.19
C LEU A 49 8.53 -23.12 -15.00
N ARG A 50 9.18 -23.92 -15.86
CA ARG A 50 10.64 -24.16 -15.84
C ARG A 50 11.30 -23.54 -17.06
N CYS A 51 12.47 -22.95 -16.86
CA CYS A 51 13.26 -22.39 -17.95
C CYS A 51 13.63 -23.47 -18.97
N PRO A 52 13.31 -23.30 -20.27
CA PRO A 52 13.58 -24.31 -21.29
C PRO A 52 15.08 -24.56 -21.54
N GLU A 53 15.92 -23.56 -21.25
CA GLU A 53 17.37 -23.64 -21.47
C GLU A 53 18.14 -24.27 -20.30
N CYS A 54 17.68 -24.08 -19.05
CA CYS A 54 18.46 -24.49 -17.88
C CYS A 54 17.67 -25.28 -16.81
N GLY A 55 16.35 -25.41 -16.95
CA GLY A 55 15.49 -26.19 -16.05
C GLY A 55 15.19 -25.56 -14.69
N GLU A 56 15.64 -24.33 -14.45
CA GLU A 56 15.38 -23.57 -13.22
C GLU A 56 13.90 -23.11 -13.16
N PRO A 57 13.21 -23.20 -12.01
CA PRO A 57 11.86 -22.69 -11.86
C PRO A 57 11.82 -21.17 -12.10
N LEU A 58 10.82 -20.74 -12.87
CA LEU A 58 10.55 -19.35 -13.20
C LEU A 58 9.39 -18.85 -12.33
N LEU A 59 9.46 -17.59 -11.94
CA LEU A 59 8.31 -16.89 -11.37
C LEU A 59 7.28 -16.68 -12.49
N ASN A 60 5.98 -16.76 -12.17
CA ASN A 60 4.86 -16.78 -13.12
C ASN A 60 4.76 -15.57 -14.08
N GLU A 61 5.64 -14.59 -13.96
CA GLU A 61 5.68 -13.36 -14.76
C GLU A 61 7.10 -12.99 -15.24
N ALA A 62 8.09 -13.87 -15.07
CA ALA A 62 9.47 -13.58 -15.44
C ALA A 62 9.66 -13.63 -16.97
N THR A 63 9.97 -12.50 -17.60
CA THR A 63 10.29 -12.42 -19.04
C THR A 63 11.74 -12.82 -19.38
N ALA A 64 12.56 -13.06 -18.36
CA ALA A 64 13.92 -13.54 -18.51
C ALA A 64 14.32 -14.45 -17.34
N CYS A 65 15.14 -15.47 -17.61
CA CYS A 65 15.65 -16.35 -16.56
C CYS A 65 16.78 -15.69 -15.78
N SER A 66 16.64 -15.62 -14.45
CA SER A 66 17.62 -15.03 -13.53
C SER A 66 19.00 -15.73 -13.52
N LYS A 67 19.08 -16.96 -14.04
CA LYS A 67 20.28 -17.79 -13.98
C LYS A 67 21.05 -17.83 -15.30
N CYS A 68 20.35 -18.00 -16.43
CA CYS A 68 20.99 -18.07 -17.75
C CYS A 68 20.82 -16.82 -18.61
N GLY A 69 19.94 -15.89 -18.22
CA GLY A 69 19.67 -14.66 -18.95
C GLY A 69 18.92 -14.85 -20.27
N ALA A 70 18.36 -16.04 -20.52
CA ALA A 70 17.51 -16.27 -21.68
C ALA A 70 16.22 -15.45 -21.54
N GLU A 71 15.91 -14.64 -22.55
CA GLU A 71 14.64 -13.92 -22.69
C GLU A 71 13.64 -14.84 -23.42
N PHE A 72 12.40 -14.88 -22.95
CA PHE A 72 11.35 -15.68 -23.56
C PHE A 72 10.02 -14.93 -23.52
N GLU A 73 9.29 -14.99 -24.63
CA GLU A 73 7.91 -14.51 -24.70
C GLU A 73 7.01 -15.56 -24.03
N ILE A 74 6.45 -15.22 -22.87
CA ILE A 74 5.42 -16.05 -22.24
C ILE A 74 4.17 -15.91 -23.12
N PHE A 75 3.93 -16.93 -23.93
CA PHE A 75 2.69 -17.07 -24.69
C PHE A 75 1.60 -17.50 -23.71
N ILE A 76 0.84 -16.53 -23.19
CA ILE A 76 -0.41 -16.81 -22.49
C ILE A 76 -1.37 -17.33 -23.57
N PRO A 77 -1.80 -18.60 -23.55
CA PRO A 77 -2.78 -19.07 -24.52
C PRO A 77 -4.06 -18.25 -24.32
N GLU A 78 -4.44 -17.52 -25.38
CA GLU A 78 -5.74 -16.86 -25.47
C GLU A 78 -6.84 -17.90 -25.21
N GLU A 79 -7.73 -17.59 -24.27
CA GLU A 79 -8.93 -18.36 -24.03
C GLU A 79 -9.67 -18.56 -25.36
N SER A 80 -9.85 -19.84 -25.70
CA SER A 80 -10.47 -20.32 -26.91
C SER A 80 -11.82 -19.67 -27.19
N GLU A 81 -11.86 -18.87 -28.25
CA GLU A 81 -13.11 -18.48 -28.93
C GLU A 81 -13.76 -19.74 -29.48
N ALA A 82 -14.88 -20.13 -28.86
CA ALA A 82 -15.76 -21.15 -29.40
C ALA A 82 -16.58 -20.53 -30.54
N GLU A 83 -16.10 -20.72 -31.77
CA GLU A 83 -16.85 -20.44 -32.99
C GLU A 83 -18.09 -21.35 -33.05
N SER A 84 -19.28 -20.75 -32.97
CA SER A 84 -20.53 -21.39 -33.38
C SER A 84 -20.92 -20.88 -34.76
N GLU A 85 -20.68 -21.70 -35.79
CA GLU A 85 -21.29 -21.56 -37.11
C GLU A 85 -22.82 -21.62 -36.99
N LEU A 86 -23.54 -20.68 -37.61
CA LEU A 86 -24.92 -20.89 -38.06
C LEU A 86 -25.30 -19.89 -39.16
N GLY A 87 -25.21 -20.39 -40.40
CA GLY A 87 -26.20 -20.26 -41.47
C GLY A 87 -26.86 -18.91 -41.74
N THR A 88 -26.48 -18.29 -42.85
CA THR A 88 -27.39 -17.46 -43.65
C THR A 88 -28.60 -18.27 -44.12
N PRO A 89 -29.80 -17.65 -44.17
CA PRO A 89 -30.52 -17.68 -45.43
C PRO A 89 -31.04 -16.31 -45.85
N GLU A 90 -31.21 -16.20 -47.17
CA GLU A 90 -31.69 -15.06 -47.93
C GLU A 90 -33.19 -14.74 -47.68
N SER A 91 -33.49 -13.45 -47.89
CA SER A 91 -34.72 -12.86 -48.44
C SER A 91 -36.09 -13.20 -47.84
N GLU A 92 -36.87 -12.18 -47.51
CA GLU A 92 -37.99 -11.72 -48.35
C GLU A 92 -38.63 -10.45 -47.78
N VAL A 93 -38.92 -9.51 -48.68
CA VAL A 93 -39.70 -8.30 -48.42
C VAL A 93 -41.18 -8.69 -48.46
N GLN A 94 -41.97 -8.30 -47.46
CA GLN A 94 -43.37 -7.97 -47.70
C GLN A 94 -43.94 -7.03 -46.62
N ALA A 95 -44.59 -5.99 -47.12
CA ALA A 95 -45.37 -5.00 -46.39
C ALA A 95 -46.58 -5.64 -45.69
N ILE A 96 -47.09 -5.02 -44.62
CA ILE A 96 -48.51 -4.71 -44.38
C ILE A 96 -48.59 -3.65 -43.25
N GLU A 97 -49.59 -2.78 -43.42
CA GLU A 97 -49.87 -1.53 -42.73
C GLU A 97 -50.50 -1.68 -41.33
N SER A 98 -50.44 -0.57 -40.58
CA SER A 98 -51.42 -0.05 -39.60
C SER A 98 -51.52 -0.70 -38.21
N SER A 99 -50.95 -0.02 -37.21
CA SER A 99 -51.65 0.31 -35.95
C SER A 99 -50.85 1.38 -35.18
N GLU A 100 -51.23 2.63 -35.39
CA GLU A 100 -50.66 3.82 -34.74
C GLU A 100 -51.32 4.00 -33.36
N ALA A 101 -50.60 3.65 -32.28
CA ALA A 101 -50.75 4.25 -30.94
C ALA A 101 -49.71 3.73 -29.92
N ASP A 102 -49.12 2.54 -30.14
CA ASP A 102 -48.21 1.86 -29.19
C ASP A 102 -46.72 1.92 -29.61
N GLY A 103 -46.44 2.63 -30.70
CA GLY A 103 -45.14 2.61 -31.40
C GLY A 103 -44.17 3.71 -30.99
N VAL A 104 -44.61 4.77 -30.29
CA VAL A 104 -43.73 5.89 -29.94
C VAL A 104 -42.85 5.56 -28.73
N GLU A 105 -43.40 4.93 -27.68
CA GLU A 105 -42.64 4.52 -26.49
C GLU A 105 -41.59 3.44 -26.80
N LYS A 106 -41.93 2.43 -27.61
CA LYS A 106 -40.97 1.37 -28.02
C LYS A 106 -39.84 1.86 -28.91
N ILE A 107 -40.03 2.94 -29.66
CA ILE A 107 -38.98 3.53 -30.50
C ILE A 107 -38.06 4.40 -29.65
N GLU A 108 -38.58 5.12 -28.64
CA GLU A 108 -37.78 5.91 -27.70
C GLU A 108 -36.96 5.01 -26.76
N GLU A 109 -37.54 3.94 -26.19
CA GLU A 109 -36.83 2.96 -25.36
C GLU A 109 -35.71 2.26 -26.14
N ALA A 110 -35.98 1.80 -27.37
CA ALA A 110 -34.96 1.17 -28.21
C ALA A 110 -33.84 2.14 -28.64
N SER A 111 -34.14 3.44 -28.77
CA SER A 111 -33.16 4.49 -29.05
C SER A 111 -32.30 4.82 -27.82
N ALA A 112 -32.91 4.91 -26.64
CA ALA A 112 -32.22 5.15 -25.37
C ALA A 112 -31.30 3.99 -24.98
N GLU A 113 -31.77 2.75 -25.15
CA GLU A 113 -31.01 1.54 -24.85
C GLU A 113 -29.80 1.37 -25.79
N ARG A 114 -29.92 1.78 -27.06
CA ARG A 114 -28.77 1.85 -27.98
C ARG A 114 -27.77 2.92 -27.56
N SER A 115 -28.24 4.09 -27.14
CA SER A 115 -27.36 5.18 -26.64
C SER A 115 -26.57 4.73 -25.40
N LEU A 116 -27.20 3.99 -24.48
CA LEU A 116 -26.53 3.47 -23.28
C LEU A 116 -25.48 2.40 -23.61
N LYS A 117 -25.73 1.55 -24.62
CA LYS A 117 -24.78 0.53 -25.12
C LYS A 117 -23.54 1.16 -25.77
N GLU A 118 -23.67 2.31 -26.40
CA GLU A 118 -22.55 3.06 -26.99
C GLU A 118 -21.78 3.89 -25.96
N GLU A 119 -22.48 4.40 -24.94
CA GLU A 119 -21.87 5.23 -23.90
C GLU A 119 -20.98 4.44 -22.94
N PHE A 120 -21.37 3.20 -22.60
CA PHE A 120 -20.63 2.37 -21.64
C PHE A 120 -19.18 2.11 -22.07
N PRO A 121 -18.88 1.63 -23.30
CA PRO A 121 -17.50 1.47 -23.76
C PRO A 121 -16.71 2.78 -23.77
N ARG A 122 -17.35 3.92 -24.10
CA ARG A 122 -16.69 5.23 -24.10
C ARG A 122 -16.28 5.64 -22.70
N LEU A 123 -17.19 5.52 -21.72
CA LEU A 123 -16.90 5.84 -20.32
C LEU A 123 -15.81 4.93 -19.74
N VAL A 124 -15.85 3.63 -20.04
CA VAL A 124 -14.79 2.69 -19.62
C VAL A 124 -13.44 3.06 -20.24
N ALA A 125 -13.42 3.46 -21.51
CA ALA A 125 -12.22 3.93 -22.18
C ALA A 125 -11.64 5.22 -21.58
N GLU A 126 -12.47 6.07 -20.96
CA GLU A 126 -12.04 7.27 -20.22
C GLU A 126 -11.58 6.95 -18.79
N VAL A 127 -12.27 6.05 -18.07
CA VAL A 127 -11.95 5.71 -16.68
C VAL A 127 -10.64 4.94 -16.55
N LYS A 128 -10.34 4.02 -17.49
CA LYS A 128 -9.08 3.24 -17.48
C LYS A 128 -7.81 4.11 -17.39
N PRO A 129 -7.57 5.10 -18.28
CA PRO A 129 -6.38 5.94 -18.18
C PRO A 129 -6.39 6.82 -16.92
N MET A 130 -7.56 7.22 -16.42
CA MET A 130 -7.65 7.98 -15.17
C MET A 130 -7.23 7.16 -13.95
N LEU A 131 -7.60 5.88 -13.89
CA LEU A 131 -7.12 4.96 -12.85
C LEU A 131 -5.62 4.71 -12.95
N ALA A 132 -5.09 4.57 -14.16
CA ALA A 132 -3.65 4.42 -14.36
C ALA A 132 -2.90 5.66 -13.86
N LEU A 133 -3.40 6.87 -14.19
CA LEU A 133 -2.85 8.13 -13.70
C LEU A 133 -2.95 8.23 -12.17
N ALA A 134 -4.10 7.90 -11.57
CA ALA A 134 -4.27 7.89 -10.13
C ALA A 134 -3.28 6.95 -9.44
N ARG A 135 -3.01 5.76 -10.01
CA ARG A 135 -2.00 4.83 -9.48
C ARG A 135 -0.57 5.34 -9.63
N GLU A 136 -0.23 5.98 -10.76
CA GLU A 136 1.12 6.54 -11.01
C GLU A 136 1.51 7.61 -9.98
N PHE A 137 0.52 8.32 -9.44
CA PHE A 137 0.68 9.40 -8.46
C PHE A 137 0.16 9.03 -7.07
N ASP A 138 0.00 7.73 -6.78
CA ASP A 138 -0.39 7.20 -5.46
C ASP A 138 -1.68 7.82 -4.88
N VAL A 139 -2.63 8.16 -5.75
CA VAL A 139 -3.95 8.68 -5.37
C VAL A 139 -4.83 7.52 -4.88
N ASP A 140 -5.54 7.73 -3.77
CA ASP A 140 -6.48 6.74 -3.26
C ASP A 140 -7.63 6.51 -4.25
N THR A 141 -7.75 5.25 -4.71
CA THR A 141 -8.76 4.78 -5.66
C THR A 141 -9.74 3.79 -5.03
N SER A 142 -9.76 3.66 -3.70
CA SER A 142 -10.58 2.67 -2.99
C SER A 142 -12.07 2.80 -3.33
N GLN A 143 -12.60 4.04 -3.35
CA GLN A 143 -13.98 4.30 -3.74
C GLN A 143 -14.24 3.97 -5.23
N ALA A 144 -13.30 4.29 -6.12
CA ALA A 144 -13.41 4.00 -7.54
C ALA A 144 -13.47 2.48 -7.82
N LYS A 145 -12.68 1.67 -7.09
CA LYS A 145 -12.71 0.21 -7.19
C LYS A 145 -14.10 -0.36 -6.84
N LEU A 146 -14.68 0.10 -5.73
CA LEU A 146 -16.04 -0.31 -5.31
C LEU A 146 -17.11 0.04 -6.36
N LEU A 147 -16.99 1.20 -7.01
CA LEU A 147 -17.92 1.63 -8.06
C LEU A 147 -17.77 0.79 -9.32
N ILE A 148 -16.55 0.37 -9.68
CA ILE A 148 -16.29 -0.53 -10.81
C ILE A 148 -16.90 -1.91 -10.54
N ASP A 149 -16.75 -2.46 -9.35
CA ASP A 149 -17.33 -3.77 -9.00
C ASP A 149 -18.86 -3.76 -9.09
N LYS A 150 -19.49 -2.65 -8.66
CA LYS A 150 -20.93 -2.42 -8.83
C LYS A 150 -21.32 -2.28 -10.30
N ALA A 151 -20.55 -1.55 -11.10
CA ALA A 151 -20.78 -1.39 -12.53
C ALA A 151 -20.70 -2.74 -13.28
N VAL A 152 -19.70 -3.57 -12.95
CA VAL A 152 -19.54 -4.92 -13.52
C VAL A 152 -20.71 -5.81 -13.11
N SER A 153 -21.14 -5.74 -11.85
CA SER A 153 -22.28 -6.52 -11.35
C SER A 153 -23.59 -6.14 -12.04
N ALA A 154 -23.85 -4.84 -12.23
CA ALA A 154 -25.00 -4.35 -12.98
C ALA A 154 -24.95 -4.74 -14.46
N GLY A 155 -23.77 -4.67 -15.09
CA GLY A 155 -23.57 -5.12 -16.48
C GLY A 155 -23.85 -6.62 -16.68
N LYS A 156 -23.44 -7.47 -15.73
CA LYS A 156 -23.78 -8.91 -15.73
C LYS A 156 -25.28 -9.18 -15.63
N GLN A 157 -26.04 -8.27 -15.02
CA GLN A 157 -27.49 -8.35 -14.88
C GLN A 157 -28.24 -7.73 -16.09
N ASN A 158 -27.52 -7.30 -17.13
CA ASN A 158 -28.04 -6.52 -18.26
C ASN A 158 -28.70 -5.19 -17.85
N ASP A 159 -28.39 -4.67 -16.66
CA ASP A 159 -28.85 -3.34 -16.23
C ASP A 159 -27.82 -2.28 -16.65
N LEU A 160 -27.95 -1.85 -17.91
CA LEU A 160 -27.02 -0.91 -18.54
C LEU A 160 -27.16 0.51 -18.02
N GLU A 161 -28.34 0.87 -17.49
CA GLU A 161 -28.58 2.20 -16.92
C GLU A 161 -27.84 2.35 -15.60
N LEU A 162 -27.97 1.38 -14.69
CA LEU A 162 -27.20 1.34 -13.45
C LEU A 162 -25.70 1.19 -13.71
N ALA A 163 -25.29 0.35 -14.67
CA ALA A 163 -23.89 0.19 -15.02
C ALA A 163 -23.28 1.52 -15.49
N ASN A 164 -23.94 2.25 -16.39
CA ASN A 164 -23.48 3.57 -16.82
C ASN A 164 -23.48 4.60 -15.68
N GLY A 165 -24.48 4.57 -14.79
CA GLY A 165 -24.50 5.39 -13.58
C GLY A 165 -23.25 5.19 -12.73
N TYR A 166 -22.93 3.94 -12.40
CA TYR A 166 -21.73 3.61 -11.61
C TYR A 166 -20.41 3.99 -12.30
N VAL A 167 -20.30 3.86 -13.63
CA VAL A 167 -19.08 4.28 -14.34
C VAL A 167 -18.94 5.81 -14.35
N ARG A 168 -20.04 6.56 -14.51
CA ARG A 168 -20.01 8.03 -14.40
C ARG A 168 -19.61 8.48 -13.00
N GLU A 169 -20.21 7.89 -11.96
CA GLU A 169 -19.83 8.14 -10.56
C GLU A 169 -18.36 7.79 -10.29
N CYS A 170 -17.87 6.69 -10.88
CA CYS A 170 -16.46 6.29 -10.78
C CYS A 170 -15.54 7.36 -11.38
N LYS A 171 -15.88 7.86 -12.57
CA LYS A 171 -15.14 8.95 -13.22
C LYS A 171 -15.08 10.19 -12.33
N GLU A 172 -16.22 10.65 -11.83
CA GLU A 172 -16.31 11.83 -10.97
C GLU A 172 -15.55 11.64 -9.65
N SER A 173 -15.63 10.46 -9.05
CA SER A 173 -14.89 10.10 -7.84
C SER A 173 -13.37 10.18 -8.06
N ILE A 174 -12.86 9.65 -9.18
CA ILE A 174 -11.43 9.72 -9.52
C ILE A 174 -11.02 11.17 -9.79
N GLU A 175 -11.80 11.93 -10.57
CA GLU A 175 -11.52 13.35 -10.83
C GLU A 175 -11.43 14.14 -9.52
N SER A 176 -12.39 13.94 -8.61
CA SER A 176 -12.41 14.61 -7.31
C SER A 176 -11.21 14.21 -6.46
N ALA A 177 -10.82 12.94 -6.45
CA ALA A 177 -9.67 12.46 -5.69
C ALA A 177 -8.35 13.05 -6.22
N ILE A 178 -8.18 13.10 -7.55
CA ILE A 178 -7.00 13.71 -8.18
C ILE A 178 -6.94 15.21 -7.88
N LYS A 179 -8.05 15.93 -8.02
CA LYS A 179 -8.11 17.37 -7.71
C LYS A 179 -7.74 17.64 -6.26
N ALA A 180 -8.31 16.87 -5.32
CA ALA A 180 -7.99 16.99 -3.91
C ALA A 180 -6.50 16.73 -3.63
N ARG A 181 -5.90 15.73 -4.28
CA ARG A 181 -4.48 15.44 -4.14
C ARG A 181 -3.59 16.58 -4.64
N VAL A 182 -3.88 17.11 -5.84
CA VAL A 182 -3.15 18.26 -6.39
C VAL A 182 -3.26 19.48 -5.47
N GLU A 183 -4.43 19.73 -4.88
CA GLU A 183 -4.63 20.83 -3.93
C GLU A 183 -3.82 20.64 -2.65
N GLU A 184 -3.75 19.41 -2.12
CA GLU A 184 -2.88 19.05 -1.00
C GLU A 184 -1.40 19.31 -1.34
N ASP A 185 -0.93 18.81 -2.47
CA ASP A 185 0.46 18.99 -2.91
C ASP A 185 0.80 20.49 -3.13
N ILE A 186 -0.13 21.28 -3.68
CA ILE A 186 0.01 22.75 -3.79
C ILE A 186 0.17 23.41 -2.41
N ASN A 187 -0.60 22.97 -1.42
CA ASN A 187 -0.51 23.49 -0.06
C ASN A 187 0.82 23.11 0.59
N ASP A 188 1.34 21.90 0.34
CA ASP A 188 2.63 21.46 0.82
C ASP A 188 3.79 22.22 0.17
N LEU A 189 3.70 22.50 -1.13
CA LEU A 189 4.63 23.40 -1.83
C LEU A 189 4.64 24.80 -1.19
N ASP A 190 3.50 25.33 -0.77
CA ASP A 190 3.44 26.62 -0.08
C ASP A 190 4.12 26.59 1.29
N LYS A 191 4.04 25.48 2.03
CA LYS A 191 4.79 25.30 3.29
C LYS A 191 6.29 25.22 3.03
N LEU A 192 6.72 24.42 2.04
CA LEU A 192 8.13 24.26 1.66
C LEU A 192 8.72 25.56 1.12
N LYS A 193 7.95 26.35 0.38
CA LYS A 193 8.33 27.70 -0.04
C LYS A 193 8.66 28.59 1.15
N GLN A 194 7.81 28.62 2.18
CA GLN A 194 8.07 29.42 3.38
C GLN A 194 9.35 28.97 4.09
N ILE A 195 9.61 27.66 4.12
CA ILE A 195 10.85 27.11 4.66
C ILE A 195 12.05 27.56 3.82
N ALA A 196 11.98 27.46 2.50
CA ALA A 196 13.04 27.91 1.59
C ALA A 196 13.37 29.41 1.78
N VAL A 197 12.35 30.25 1.97
CA VAL A 197 12.54 31.68 2.29
C VAL A 197 13.28 31.84 3.61
N LYS A 198 12.91 31.08 4.67
CA LYS A 198 13.65 31.10 5.95
C LYS A 198 15.10 30.63 5.81
N MET A 199 15.38 29.75 4.84
CA MET A 199 16.75 29.30 4.53
C MET A 199 17.57 30.34 3.76
N ASN A 200 16.98 31.47 3.36
CA ASN A 200 17.54 32.40 2.39
C ASN A 200 17.86 31.74 1.02
N GLU A 201 17.12 30.68 0.68
CA GLU A 201 17.17 30.03 -0.63
C GLU A 201 16.18 30.71 -1.59
N ASN A 202 16.38 30.54 -2.89
CA ASN A 202 15.49 31.14 -3.89
C ASN A 202 14.18 30.33 -4.03
N PRO A 203 12.99 30.88 -3.68
CA PRO A 203 11.72 30.16 -3.78
C PRO A 203 11.13 30.13 -5.20
N SER A 204 11.66 30.89 -6.16
CA SER A 204 11.06 31.03 -7.50
C SER A 204 10.78 29.70 -8.21
N PRO A 205 11.67 28.68 -8.16
CA PRO A 205 11.38 27.40 -8.80
C PRO A 205 10.15 26.66 -8.24
N ILE A 206 9.85 26.86 -6.95
CA ILE A 206 8.67 26.29 -6.28
C ILE A 206 7.43 27.09 -6.68
N GLU A 207 7.53 28.42 -6.70
CA GLU A 207 6.44 29.33 -7.09
C GLU A 207 5.99 29.11 -8.53
N GLU A 208 6.94 28.91 -9.45
CA GLU A 208 6.67 28.60 -10.85
C GLU A 208 5.91 27.28 -11.00
N SER A 209 6.40 26.19 -10.40
CA SER A 209 5.74 24.88 -10.45
C SER A 209 4.33 24.94 -9.87
N ARG A 210 4.14 25.65 -8.75
CA ARG A 210 2.83 25.89 -8.14
C ARG A 210 1.88 26.67 -9.05
N ALA A 211 2.38 27.73 -9.68
CA ALA A 211 1.58 28.54 -10.59
C ALA A 211 1.15 27.76 -11.83
N MET A 212 2.03 26.91 -12.36
CA MET A 212 1.72 26.01 -13.48
C MET A 212 0.68 24.96 -13.08
N ALA A 213 0.89 24.25 -11.97
CA ALA A 213 -0.05 23.25 -11.48
C ALA A 213 -1.46 23.82 -11.25
N ARG A 214 -1.56 25.04 -10.70
CA ARG A 214 -2.87 25.70 -10.52
C ARG A 214 -3.53 26.05 -11.85
N ARG A 215 -2.78 26.57 -12.83
CA ARG A 215 -3.33 26.87 -14.17
C ARG A 215 -3.87 25.61 -14.85
N GLU A 216 -3.15 24.51 -14.75
CA GLU A 216 -3.55 23.23 -15.35
C GLU A 216 -4.76 22.62 -14.65
N LEU A 217 -4.81 22.72 -13.32
CA LEU A 217 -5.98 22.34 -12.54
C LEU A 217 -7.21 23.16 -12.95
N ASP A 218 -7.06 24.48 -13.09
CA ASP A 218 -8.13 25.38 -13.51
C ASP A 218 -8.57 25.12 -14.97
N SER A 219 -7.67 24.65 -15.84
CA SER A 219 -8.01 24.24 -17.22
C SER A 219 -8.51 22.81 -17.36
N GLY A 220 -8.53 22.03 -16.27
CA GLY A 220 -8.96 20.62 -16.26
C GLY A 220 -7.91 19.62 -16.74
N ASP A 221 -6.65 20.03 -16.94
CA ASP A 221 -5.54 19.13 -17.26
C ASP A 221 -4.98 18.52 -15.97
N LEU A 222 -5.63 17.43 -15.52
CA LEU A 222 -5.25 16.73 -14.29
C LEU A 222 -3.85 16.13 -14.36
N LYS A 223 -3.42 15.67 -15.54
CA LYS A 223 -2.11 15.04 -15.72
C LYS A 223 -0.99 16.07 -15.66
N GLY A 224 -1.17 17.21 -16.33
CA GLY A 224 -0.26 18.35 -16.21
C GLY A 224 -0.10 18.75 -14.75
N ALA A 225 -1.23 18.97 -14.06
CA ALA A 225 -1.22 19.45 -12.68
C ALA A 225 -0.48 18.51 -11.71
N LEU A 226 -0.69 17.20 -11.83
CA LEU A 226 0.04 16.18 -11.06
C LEU A 226 1.54 16.16 -11.40
N THR A 227 1.90 16.33 -12.68
CA THR A 227 3.30 16.37 -13.11
C THR A 227 4.02 17.60 -12.54
N HIS A 228 3.38 18.77 -12.63
CA HIS A 228 3.94 20.02 -12.14
C HIS A 228 4.05 20.08 -10.61
N THR A 229 3.09 19.50 -9.87
CA THR A 229 3.20 19.35 -8.42
C THR A 229 4.35 18.41 -8.04
N LYS A 230 4.47 17.23 -8.69
CA LYS A 230 5.58 16.28 -8.46
C LYS A 230 6.95 16.90 -8.74
N ASP A 231 7.11 17.62 -9.83
CA ASP A 231 8.37 18.31 -10.14
C ASP A 231 8.62 19.49 -9.19
N GLY A 232 7.57 20.20 -8.78
CA GLY A 232 7.63 21.18 -7.71
C GLY A 232 8.15 20.59 -6.40
N MET A 233 7.67 19.40 -6.01
CA MET A 233 8.06 18.73 -4.77
C MET A 233 9.54 18.33 -4.82
N ARG A 234 10.02 17.78 -5.94
CA ARG A 234 11.45 17.47 -6.14
C ARG A 234 12.34 18.72 -6.04
N ARG A 235 11.91 19.83 -6.64
CA ARG A 235 12.64 21.12 -6.55
C ARG A 235 12.63 21.65 -5.11
N ALA A 236 11.50 21.53 -4.42
CA ALA A 236 11.36 21.93 -3.05
C ALA A 236 12.27 21.10 -2.14
N GLU A 237 12.30 19.78 -2.28
CA GLU A 237 13.20 18.87 -1.56
C GLU A 237 14.68 19.23 -1.77
N ALA A 238 15.09 19.59 -2.99
CA ALA A 238 16.46 20.02 -3.25
C ALA A 238 16.85 21.29 -2.48
N LEU A 239 15.90 22.20 -2.26
CA LEU A 239 16.10 23.44 -1.52
C LEU A 239 15.96 23.25 0.00
N THR A 240 15.00 22.44 0.44
CA THR A 240 14.63 22.25 1.85
C THR A 240 15.15 20.96 2.46
N GLY A 241 15.98 20.18 1.75
CA GLY A 241 16.45 18.87 2.21
C GLY A 241 17.12 18.91 3.59
N LYS A 242 17.93 19.94 3.84
CA LYS A 242 18.55 20.17 5.17
C LYS A 242 17.53 20.34 6.28
N TYR A 243 16.41 21.01 6.01
CA TYR A 243 15.31 21.14 6.96
C TYR A 243 14.64 19.79 7.21
N VAL A 244 14.33 19.03 6.16
CA VAL A 244 13.67 17.71 6.29
C VAL A 244 14.52 16.76 7.11
N GLU A 245 15.82 16.68 6.82
CA GLU A 245 16.78 15.86 7.58
C GLU A 245 16.87 16.31 9.05
N ALA A 246 17.02 17.61 9.30
CA ALA A 246 17.10 18.15 10.66
C ALA A 246 15.80 17.91 11.46
N GLN A 247 14.64 18.08 10.82
CA GLN A 247 13.33 17.85 11.42
C GLN A 247 13.13 16.38 11.80
N ASN A 248 13.56 15.45 10.94
CA ASN A 248 13.51 14.02 11.26
C ASN A 248 14.41 13.68 12.46
N LEU A 249 15.62 14.23 12.51
CA LEU A 249 16.53 14.05 13.65
C LEU A 249 15.96 14.58 14.96
N VAL A 250 15.31 15.75 14.93
CA VAL A 250 14.64 16.33 16.10
C VAL A 250 13.48 15.45 16.58
N LYS A 251 12.64 14.95 15.66
CA LYS A 251 11.53 14.03 16.00
C LYS A 251 12.04 12.72 16.60
N GLU A 252 13.09 12.14 16.02
CA GLU A 252 13.71 10.92 16.54
C GLU A 252 14.31 11.13 17.93
N LEU A 253 15.00 12.25 18.14
CA LEU A 253 15.54 12.61 19.46
C LEU A 253 14.44 12.81 20.49
N GLU A 254 13.36 13.52 20.14
CA GLU A 254 12.21 13.74 21.02
C GLU A 254 11.56 12.42 21.43
N ARG A 255 11.28 11.52 20.48
CA ARG A 255 10.76 10.18 20.81
C ARG A 255 11.70 9.40 21.72
N LEU A 256 13.01 9.48 21.49
CA LEU A 256 14.01 8.79 22.29
C LEU A 256 14.03 9.31 23.73
N ILE A 257 13.96 10.62 23.92
CA ILE A 257 13.87 11.26 25.23
C ILE A 257 12.60 10.81 25.95
N ASP A 258 11.43 10.93 25.30
CA ASP A 258 10.14 10.57 25.89
C ASP A 258 10.10 9.10 26.34
N ASN A 259 10.66 8.20 25.52
CA ASN A 259 10.75 6.78 25.87
C ASN A 259 11.71 6.54 27.04
N SER A 260 12.81 7.29 27.12
CA SER A 260 13.83 7.16 28.18
C SER A 260 13.33 7.67 29.53
N GLU A 261 12.57 8.77 29.55
CA GLU A 261 11.99 9.35 30.76
C GLU A 261 10.97 8.43 31.44
N ARG A 262 10.29 7.56 30.68
CA ARG A 262 9.41 6.52 31.24
C ARG A 262 10.15 5.50 32.11
N PHE A 263 11.47 5.40 31.94
CA PHE A 263 12.37 4.59 32.76
C PHE A 263 13.17 5.42 33.76
N TYR A 264 12.81 6.69 33.97
CA TYR A 264 13.47 7.60 34.89
C TYR A 264 14.96 7.83 34.56
N ILE A 265 15.33 7.64 33.29
CA ILE A 265 16.67 7.96 32.80
C ILE A 265 16.80 9.49 32.74
N ASP A 266 17.88 10.03 33.28
CA ASP A 266 18.13 11.48 33.25
C ASP A 266 18.47 11.94 31.83
N THR A 267 17.56 12.74 31.25
CA THR A 267 17.69 13.33 29.92
C THR A 267 17.85 14.85 29.97
N SER A 268 18.09 15.44 31.15
CA SER A 268 18.03 16.89 31.37
C SER A 268 18.93 17.68 30.41
N ASP A 269 20.17 17.22 30.18
CA ASP A 269 21.10 17.89 29.28
C ASP A 269 20.75 17.66 27.80
N VAL A 270 20.21 16.49 27.47
CA VAL A 270 19.75 16.17 26.11
C VAL A 270 18.50 16.97 25.76
N ARG A 271 17.61 17.23 26.74
CA ARG A 271 16.44 18.10 26.55
C ARG A 271 16.84 19.54 26.28
N LYS A 272 17.87 20.08 26.94
CA LYS A 272 18.42 21.40 26.58
C LYS A 272 18.90 21.44 25.12
N MET A 273 19.59 20.39 24.66
CA MET A 273 20.02 20.31 23.25
C MET A 273 18.82 20.23 22.29
N LEU A 274 17.75 19.52 22.67
CA LEU A 274 16.51 19.48 21.89
C LEU A 274 15.84 20.87 21.81
N GLU A 275 15.79 21.60 22.92
CA GLU A 275 15.25 22.97 22.97
C GLU A 275 16.09 23.92 22.12
N GLU A 276 17.43 23.85 22.20
CA GLU A 276 18.34 24.61 21.34
C GLU A 276 18.15 24.27 19.86
N ALA A 277 17.96 22.99 19.53
CA ALA A 277 17.68 22.55 18.17
C ALA A 277 16.36 23.14 17.64
N LYS A 278 15.28 23.09 18.45
CA LYS A 278 13.97 23.65 18.09
C LYS A 278 14.05 25.17 17.89
N ALA A 279 14.72 25.88 18.80
CA ALA A 279 14.93 27.32 18.67
C ALA A 279 15.76 27.69 17.42
N ALA A 280 16.78 26.90 17.07
CA ALA A 280 17.53 27.09 15.83
C ALA A 280 16.63 26.90 14.59
N GLY A 281 15.78 25.87 14.60
CA GLY A 281 14.80 25.60 13.54
C GLY A 281 13.77 26.72 13.36
N GLU A 282 13.27 27.31 14.45
CA GLU A 282 12.34 28.45 14.40
C GLU A 282 12.96 29.67 13.68
N ASN A 283 14.27 29.87 13.87
CA ASN A 283 15.05 30.94 13.28
C ASN A 283 15.56 30.63 11.85
N GLY A 284 15.29 29.43 11.33
CA GLY A 284 15.74 29.01 9.99
C GLY A 284 17.17 28.46 9.93
N ASP A 285 17.87 28.32 11.07
CA ASP A 285 19.19 27.70 11.13
C ASP A 285 19.06 26.17 11.27
N TYR A 286 18.66 25.53 10.17
CA TYR A 286 18.48 24.08 10.14
C TYR A 286 19.79 23.30 10.21
N SER A 287 20.92 23.95 9.90
CA SER A 287 22.25 23.36 10.09
C SER A 287 22.53 23.18 11.58
N MET A 288 22.35 24.24 12.37
CA MET A 288 22.50 24.17 13.82
C MET A 288 21.47 23.24 14.45
N MET A 289 20.21 23.29 14.01
CA MET A 289 19.16 22.37 14.44
C MET A 289 19.59 20.90 14.29
N GLY A 290 20.10 20.53 13.11
CA GLY A 290 20.57 19.18 12.85
C GLY A 290 21.81 18.80 13.68
N ILE A 291 22.74 19.75 13.92
CA ILE A 291 23.93 19.52 14.75
C ILE A 291 23.53 19.25 16.20
N MET A 292 22.66 20.06 16.78
CA MET A 292 22.20 19.90 18.16
C MET A 292 21.41 18.60 18.34
N ALA A 293 20.54 18.25 17.38
CA ALA A 293 19.80 16.99 17.41
C ALA A 293 20.73 15.77 17.33
N ARG A 294 21.74 15.78 16.46
CA ARG A 294 22.74 14.70 16.39
C ARG A 294 23.53 14.56 17.68
N LYS A 295 24.01 15.68 18.23
CA LYS A 295 24.76 15.68 19.50
C LYS A 295 23.93 15.11 20.65
N GLY A 296 22.65 15.49 20.74
CA GLY A 296 21.73 14.92 21.72
C GLY A 296 21.55 13.41 21.54
N ARG A 297 21.40 12.94 20.30
CA ARG A 297 21.32 11.50 20.00
C ARG A 297 22.59 10.76 20.38
N GLU A 298 23.77 11.27 20.02
CA GLU A 298 25.06 10.66 20.38
C GLU A 298 25.21 10.50 21.90
N GLN A 299 24.79 11.52 22.66
CA GLN A 299 24.80 11.44 24.12
C GLN A 299 23.84 10.35 24.64
N MET A 300 22.64 10.24 24.08
CA MET A 300 21.71 9.16 24.42
C MET A 300 22.29 7.78 24.06
N MET A 301 22.88 7.64 22.88
CA MET A 301 23.51 6.39 22.42
C MET A 301 24.63 5.92 23.36
N ALA A 302 25.32 6.85 24.03
CA ALA A 302 26.33 6.52 25.03
C ALA A 302 25.72 6.12 26.40
N LEU A 303 24.59 6.71 26.79
CA LEU A 303 23.94 6.48 28.10
C LEU A 303 23.05 5.23 28.10
N LEU A 304 22.25 5.03 27.05
CA LEU A 304 21.19 4.04 26.98
C LEU A 304 21.60 2.58 27.13
N PRO A 305 22.74 2.10 26.59
CA PRO A 305 23.10 0.69 26.69
C PRO A 305 23.21 0.22 28.14
N GLY A 306 23.75 1.06 29.04
CA GLY A 306 23.88 0.74 30.46
C GLY A 306 22.51 0.64 31.14
N GLU A 307 21.70 1.68 30.96
CA GLU A 307 20.38 1.78 31.59
C GLU A 307 19.41 0.69 31.10
N ILE A 308 19.37 0.43 29.79
CA ILE A 308 18.52 -0.64 29.23
C ILE A 308 18.97 -2.01 29.75
N ASN A 309 20.28 -2.26 29.89
CA ASN A 309 20.75 -3.53 30.45
C ASN A 309 20.32 -3.73 31.91
N GLU A 310 20.35 -2.68 32.72
CA GLU A 310 19.86 -2.74 34.11
C GLU A 310 18.35 -2.96 34.17
N GLU A 311 17.57 -2.27 33.34
CA GLU A 311 16.12 -2.49 33.25
C GLU A 311 15.78 -3.90 32.72
N MET A 312 16.54 -4.42 31.76
CA MET A 312 16.40 -5.80 31.29
C MET A 312 16.67 -6.83 32.39
N LYS A 313 17.63 -6.57 33.30
CA LYS A 313 17.87 -7.45 34.46
C LYS A 313 16.69 -7.43 35.42
N ARG A 314 16.13 -6.24 35.72
CA ARG A 314 14.94 -6.09 36.58
C ARG A 314 13.71 -6.75 35.98
N ALA A 315 13.50 -6.60 34.67
CA ALA A 315 12.40 -7.24 33.97
C ALA A 315 12.53 -8.78 33.99
N LYS A 316 13.76 -9.31 33.83
CA LYS A 316 14.02 -10.75 33.97
C LYS A 316 13.74 -11.27 35.38
N SER A 317 14.11 -10.54 36.44
CA SER A 317 13.79 -10.96 37.81
C SER A 317 12.28 -10.96 38.05
N ALA A 318 11.58 -9.89 37.64
CA ALA A 318 10.11 -9.81 37.78
C ALA A 318 9.39 -10.95 37.02
N LEU A 319 9.92 -11.33 35.86
CA LEU A 319 9.40 -12.46 35.08
C LEU A 319 9.55 -13.80 35.81
N LEU A 320 10.69 -14.01 36.49
CA LEU A 320 10.92 -15.22 37.28
C LEU A 320 9.97 -15.30 38.47
N ASP A 321 9.74 -14.17 39.14
CA ASP A 321 8.80 -14.08 40.26
C ASP A 321 7.36 -14.39 39.81
N ALA A 322 6.89 -13.77 38.71
CA ALA A 322 5.58 -14.04 38.13
C ALA A 322 5.41 -15.52 37.73
N LYS A 323 6.46 -16.15 37.20
CA LYS A 323 6.47 -17.58 36.88
C LYS A 323 6.42 -18.46 38.12
N ALA A 324 7.10 -18.07 39.21
CA ALA A 324 7.05 -18.78 40.49
C ALA A 324 5.67 -18.69 41.14
N GLU A 325 4.94 -17.59 40.92
CA GLU A 325 3.54 -17.39 41.33
C GLU A 325 2.53 -18.16 40.46
N GLY A 326 2.98 -18.82 39.39
CA GLY A 326 2.13 -19.61 38.49
C GLY A 326 1.33 -18.78 37.47
N LYS A 327 1.69 -17.50 37.26
CA LYS A 327 1.07 -16.63 36.26
C LYS A 327 1.52 -17.02 34.84
N GLU A 328 0.69 -16.74 33.84
CA GLU A 328 1.07 -16.95 32.44
C GLU A 328 2.05 -15.87 31.96
N VAL A 329 3.20 -16.31 31.44
CA VAL A 329 4.31 -15.40 31.11
C VAL A 329 4.71 -15.39 29.63
N ASN A 330 3.93 -16.04 28.75
CA ASN A 330 4.32 -16.24 27.34
C ASN A 330 4.52 -14.93 26.58
N VAL A 331 3.60 -13.98 26.72
CA VAL A 331 3.68 -12.66 26.07
C VAL A 331 4.89 -11.88 26.58
N MET A 332 5.10 -11.86 27.90
CA MET A 332 6.23 -11.16 28.53
C MET A 332 7.59 -11.75 28.12
N VAL A 333 7.70 -13.07 27.97
CA VAL A 333 8.92 -13.73 27.46
C VAL A 333 9.20 -13.27 26.02
N LYS A 334 8.17 -13.19 25.18
CA LYS A 334 8.29 -12.71 23.80
C LYS A 334 8.78 -11.25 23.77
N LEU A 335 8.14 -10.36 24.53
CA LEU A 335 8.52 -8.95 24.63
C LEU A 335 9.98 -8.76 25.09
N LEU A 336 10.43 -9.54 26.09
CA LEU A 336 11.83 -9.47 26.53
C LEU A 336 12.83 -10.00 25.49
N LYS A 337 12.46 -11.01 24.70
CA LYS A 337 13.31 -11.48 23.60
C LYS A 337 13.42 -10.43 22.50
N GLU A 338 12.32 -9.77 22.16
CA GLU A 338 12.30 -8.68 21.18
C GLU A 338 13.14 -7.50 21.66
N ALA A 339 12.98 -7.08 22.93
CA ALA A 339 13.80 -6.03 23.54
C ALA A 339 15.30 -6.36 23.52
N ALA A 340 15.68 -7.61 23.84
CA ALA A 340 17.07 -8.06 23.77
C ALA A 340 17.62 -8.05 22.33
N SER A 341 16.80 -8.47 21.36
CA SER A 341 17.19 -8.42 19.94
C SER A 341 17.36 -6.99 19.44
N ALA A 342 16.51 -6.05 19.87
CA ALA A 342 16.60 -4.64 19.53
C ALA A 342 17.87 -4.01 20.13
N LEU A 343 18.18 -4.32 21.40
CA LEU A 343 19.40 -3.88 22.06
C LEU A 343 20.67 -4.34 21.33
N ASN A 344 20.72 -5.61 20.88
CA ASN A 344 21.85 -6.15 20.12
C ASN A 344 22.02 -5.51 18.73
N ARG A 345 20.97 -4.89 18.20
CA ARG A 345 20.99 -4.16 16.92
C ARG A 345 21.17 -2.64 17.12
N GLU A 346 21.47 -2.20 18.34
CA GLU A 346 21.62 -0.79 18.73
C GLU A 346 20.35 0.06 18.47
N LYS A 347 19.19 -0.60 18.42
CA LYS A 347 17.87 0.03 18.27
C LYS A 347 17.27 0.27 19.65
N TYR A 348 17.84 1.22 20.38
CA TYR A 348 17.52 1.47 21.79
C TYR A 348 16.09 2.00 22.00
N ASP A 349 15.57 2.75 21.03
CA ASP A 349 14.19 3.21 20.98
C ASP A 349 13.20 2.04 20.94
N GLU A 350 13.41 1.08 20.04
CA GLU A 350 12.59 -0.13 19.94
C GLU A 350 12.71 -0.98 21.21
N ALA A 351 13.92 -1.09 21.78
CA ALA A 351 14.16 -1.83 23.02
C ALA A 351 13.39 -1.24 24.20
N LEU A 352 13.38 0.09 24.35
CA LEU A 352 12.62 0.79 25.38
C LEU A 352 11.12 0.63 25.17
N GLU A 353 10.61 0.72 23.94
CA GLU A 353 9.19 0.49 23.63
C GLU A 353 8.73 -0.90 24.06
N LYS A 354 9.51 -1.94 23.74
CA LYS A 354 9.21 -3.32 24.17
C LYS A 354 9.27 -3.50 25.69
N LEU A 355 10.14 -2.78 26.38
CA LEU A 355 10.17 -2.75 27.84
C LEU A 355 8.96 -2.00 28.44
N VAL A 356 8.44 -0.96 27.78
CA VAL A 356 7.21 -0.27 28.21
C VAL A 356 6.02 -1.21 28.07
N GLU A 357 5.89 -1.88 26.92
CA GLU A 357 4.88 -2.91 26.69
C GLU A 357 4.96 -4.00 27.77
N PHE A 358 6.17 -4.51 28.06
CA PHE A 358 6.40 -5.49 29.12
C PHE A 358 5.90 -5.02 30.49
N ARG A 359 6.20 -3.77 30.89
CA ARG A 359 5.73 -3.22 32.18
C ARG A 359 4.21 -3.06 32.21
N SER A 360 3.57 -2.82 31.07
CA SER A 360 2.12 -2.75 30.98
C SER A 360 1.50 -4.12 31.20
N GLU A 361 1.96 -5.13 30.47
CA GLU A 361 1.51 -6.52 30.62
C GLU A 361 1.72 -7.03 32.04
N LEU A 362 2.88 -6.74 32.65
CA LEU A 362 3.17 -7.14 34.04
C LEU A 362 2.18 -6.55 35.06
N ARG A 363 1.64 -5.35 34.81
CA ARG A 363 0.61 -4.73 35.69
C ARG A 363 -0.78 -5.34 35.50
N HIS A 364 -1.03 -5.98 34.37
CA HIS A 364 -2.33 -6.61 34.05
C HIS A 364 -2.42 -8.06 34.53
N LEU A 365 -1.34 -8.61 35.10
CA LEU A 365 -1.25 -9.92 35.73
C LEU A 365 -1.46 -9.86 37.24
#